data_AF-A0A5P2DI60-F1
#
_entry.id   AF-A0A5P2DI60-F1
#
_cell.length_a   1.000
_cell.length_b   1.000
_cell.length_c   1.000
_cell.angle_alpha   90.00
_cell.angle_beta   90.00
_cell.angle_gamma   90.00
#
_symmetry.space_group_name_H-M   'P 1'
#
loop_
_entity.id
_entity.type
_entity.pdbx_description
1 polymer ?
#
loop_
_entity_poly.entity_id
_entity_poly.type
_entity_poly.pdbx_seq_one_letter_code
_entity_poly.pdbx_strand_id
1 'polypeptide(L)'
;MSRGRLVLQEPGDLCMGTNTGEHILRAPAEDSELQDVLSWLAPHDVAGLYTGAIANAIDYVLDGARTGRYDLQSGEVHPGERASVGAKLEYEVLRSFSLPKAAPLDTLIAGVPVDIKATVGANWAIPSEAHCHLCICTQIQLGRNRHRSWLVRTHKSWLYRGKGNRDGKRGLAVQAWDKWSVPLYDWTPLPVNPLTLLTPEQTSRVLAEKPGQEERLTLMFRYLAGHIIPRSVISTVGAGRHDPLRRARGVRNRLAKDGLTLLCGKFPEQRDTAAAHAITLGPEDWIALRTDGEHESAG
;
A
#
# COMPACT_ATOMS: atom_id res chain seq x y z
N MET A 1 -3.03 -5.61 -39.56
CA MET A 1 -1.60 -5.88 -39.26
C MET A 1 -1.55 -6.83 -38.08
N SER A 2 -1.20 -8.09 -38.33
CA SER A 2 -1.04 -9.11 -37.27
C SER A 2 -0.01 -8.58 -36.26
N ARG A 3 -0.44 -8.39 -35.00
CA ARG A 3 0.46 -8.06 -33.91
C ARG A 3 1.36 -9.28 -33.72
N GLY A 4 2.58 -9.23 -34.28
CA GLY A 4 3.58 -10.26 -34.05
C GLY A 4 3.67 -10.52 -32.55
N ARG A 5 3.47 -11.78 -32.16
CA ARG A 5 3.64 -12.22 -30.78
C ARG A 5 5.06 -11.85 -30.36
N LEU A 6 5.22 -11.14 -29.25
CA LEU A 6 6.55 -10.83 -28.72
C LEU A 6 7.27 -12.17 -28.54
N VAL A 7 8.34 -12.39 -29.31
CA VAL A 7 9.25 -13.51 -29.09
C VAL A 7 10.21 -13.04 -28.02
N LEU A 8 10.09 -13.60 -26.82
CA LEU A 8 11.00 -13.30 -25.74
C LEU A 8 12.33 -13.99 -25.99
N GLN A 9 13.41 -13.23 -25.84
CA GLN A 9 14.75 -13.79 -25.74
C GLN A 9 14.89 -14.50 -24.38
N GLU A 10 15.55 -15.66 -24.40
CA GLU A 10 15.72 -16.52 -23.23
C GLU A 10 17.06 -16.20 -22.52
N PRO A 11 17.23 -16.60 -21.25
CA PRO A 11 18.54 -16.55 -20.60
C PRO A 11 19.63 -17.20 -21.47
N GLY A 12 20.78 -16.53 -21.58
CA GLY A 12 21.88 -16.89 -22.49
C GLY A 12 21.91 -16.06 -23.78
N ASP A 13 20.79 -15.47 -24.20
CA ASP A 13 20.76 -14.56 -25.36
C ASP A 13 21.34 -13.18 -25.02
N LEU A 14 21.71 -12.43 -26.07
CA LEU A 14 22.23 -11.06 -25.93
C LEU A 14 21.09 -10.03 -25.86
N CYS A 15 21.11 -9.19 -24.82
CA CYS A 15 20.28 -8.01 -24.67
C CYS A 15 20.99 -6.79 -25.28
N MET A 16 20.45 -6.27 -26.40
CA MET A 16 21.09 -5.20 -27.19
C MET A 16 20.39 -3.84 -27.10
N GLY A 17 21.13 -2.79 -27.48
CA GLY A 17 20.62 -1.42 -27.60
C GLY A 17 20.13 -0.83 -26.28
N THR A 18 20.78 -1.19 -25.18
CA THR A 18 20.42 -0.76 -23.83
C THR A 18 21.29 0.42 -23.39
N ASN A 19 20.85 1.17 -22.37
CA ASN A 19 21.66 2.23 -21.78
C ASN A 19 22.83 1.68 -20.94
N THR A 20 22.81 0.40 -20.59
CA THR A 20 23.85 -0.29 -19.81
C THR A 20 24.82 -1.07 -20.70
N GLY A 21 24.73 -0.94 -22.03
CA GLY A 21 25.52 -1.69 -22.99
C GLY A 21 24.95 -3.09 -23.31
N GLU A 22 25.68 -3.84 -24.12
CA GLU A 22 25.32 -5.21 -24.47
C GLU A 22 25.66 -6.17 -23.32
N HIS A 23 24.73 -7.05 -22.98
CA HIS A 23 24.93 -8.02 -21.90
C HIS A 23 24.09 -9.28 -22.13
N ILE A 24 24.51 -10.38 -21.50
CA ILE A 24 23.79 -11.65 -21.56
C ILE A 24 22.59 -11.61 -20.61
N LEU A 25 21.43 -12.07 -21.08
CA LEU A 25 20.24 -12.28 -20.26
C LEU A 25 20.53 -13.37 -19.23
N ARG A 26 20.33 -13.07 -17.94
CA ARG A 26 20.56 -14.03 -16.85
C ARG A 26 19.24 -14.55 -16.31
N ALA A 27 19.18 -15.84 -16.02
CA ALA A 27 18.11 -16.38 -15.21
C ALA A 27 18.25 -15.84 -13.77
N PRO A 28 17.16 -15.70 -12.99
CA PRO A 28 17.25 -15.13 -11.65
C PRO A 28 18.25 -15.83 -10.72
N ALA A 29 18.40 -17.15 -10.85
CA ALA A 29 19.34 -17.94 -10.04
C ALA A 29 20.82 -17.68 -10.38
N GLU A 30 21.11 -17.14 -11.57
CA GLU A 30 22.47 -16.85 -12.06
C GLU A 30 22.80 -15.35 -12.01
N ASP A 31 21.85 -14.54 -11.56
CA ASP A 31 21.98 -13.08 -11.46
C ASP A 31 22.45 -12.70 -10.05
N SER A 32 23.78 -12.55 -9.90
CA SER A 32 24.41 -12.22 -8.60
C SER A 32 23.81 -11.00 -7.91
N GLU A 33 23.60 -9.90 -8.63
CA GLU A 33 22.96 -8.69 -8.10
C GLU A 33 21.54 -8.96 -7.58
N LEU A 34 20.76 -9.79 -8.30
CA LEU A 34 19.43 -10.19 -7.85
C LEU A 34 19.50 -11.01 -6.56
N GLN A 35 20.44 -11.96 -6.48
CA GLN A 35 20.64 -12.79 -5.28
C GLN A 35 21.10 -11.95 -4.07
N ASP A 36 21.93 -10.94 -4.28
CA ASP A 36 22.37 -10.01 -3.22
C ASP A 36 21.18 -9.21 -2.67
N VAL A 37 20.31 -8.69 -3.53
CA VAL A 37 19.10 -7.98 -3.12
C VAL A 37 18.14 -8.91 -2.39
N LEU A 38 17.93 -10.15 -2.86
CA LEU A 38 17.11 -11.13 -2.15
C LEU A 38 17.66 -11.45 -0.75
N SER A 39 18.97 -11.65 -0.64
CA SER A 39 19.64 -11.94 0.62
C SER A 39 19.51 -10.79 1.61
N TRP A 40 19.58 -9.55 1.13
CA TRP A 40 19.38 -8.35 1.94
C TRP A 40 17.92 -8.21 2.41
N LEU A 41 16.95 -8.57 1.56
CA LEU A 41 15.52 -8.50 1.89
C LEU A 41 15.07 -9.62 2.84
N ALA A 42 15.70 -10.80 2.78
CA ALA A 42 15.33 -11.99 3.55
C ALA A 42 15.07 -11.80 5.06
N PRO A 43 15.86 -11.02 5.83
CA PRO A 43 15.59 -10.81 7.25
C PRO A 43 14.42 -9.84 7.56
N HIS A 44 13.84 -9.18 6.56
CA HIS A 44 12.79 -8.18 6.76
C HIS A 44 11.38 -8.79 6.60
N ASP A 45 10.40 -8.25 7.32
CA ASP A 45 8.99 -8.46 7.00
C ASP A 45 8.59 -7.62 5.78
N VAL A 46 8.99 -8.07 4.60
CA VAL A 46 8.77 -7.33 3.35
C VAL A 46 7.28 -7.09 3.11
N ALA A 47 6.44 -8.10 3.38
CA ALA A 47 5.00 -7.99 3.18
C ALA A 47 4.40 -6.89 4.07
N GLY A 48 4.63 -6.96 5.39
CA GLY A 48 4.09 -5.97 6.35
C GLY A 48 4.62 -4.56 6.13
N LEU A 49 5.92 -4.41 5.81
CA LEU A 49 6.50 -3.11 5.46
C LEU A 49 5.85 -2.51 4.22
N TYR A 50 5.59 -3.32 3.19
CA TYR A 50 4.83 -2.86 2.02
C TYR A 50 3.37 -2.57 2.34
N THR A 51 2.70 -3.36 3.20
CA THR A 51 1.33 -3.07 3.64
C THR A 51 1.23 -1.68 4.26
N GLY A 52 2.11 -1.36 5.20
CA GLY A 52 2.18 -0.04 5.84
C GLY A 52 2.52 1.08 4.84
N ALA A 53 3.49 0.85 3.96
CA ALA A 53 3.89 1.81 2.94
C ALA A 53 2.76 2.13 1.95
N ILE A 54 2.00 1.11 1.52
CA ILE A 54 0.83 1.27 0.65
C ILE A 54 -0.27 2.06 1.37
N ALA A 55 -0.59 1.70 2.61
CA ALA A 55 -1.61 2.39 3.39
C ALA A 55 -1.28 3.89 3.55
N ASN A 56 -0.04 4.22 3.92
CA ASN A 56 0.41 5.60 4.04
C ASN A 56 0.37 6.36 2.70
N ALA A 57 0.76 5.71 1.60
CA ALA A 57 0.70 6.32 0.27
C ALA A 57 -0.74 6.62 -0.17
N ILE A 58 -1.69 5.74 0.15
CA ILE A 58 -3.12 5.95 -0.10
C ILE A 58 -3.63 7.11 0.76
N ASP A 59 -3.34 7.10 2.06
CA ASP A 59 -3.74 8.17 2.99
C ASP A 59 -3.19 9.53 2.57
N TYR A 60 -1.94 9.59 2.09
CA TYR A 60 -1.35 10.81 1.55
C TYR A 60 -2.15 11.35 0.35
N VAL A 61 -2.52 10.48 -0.60
CA VAL A 61 -3.24 10.87 -1.81
C VAL A 61 -4.67 11.30 -1.50
N LEU A 62 -5.34 10.58 -0.60
CA LEU A 62 -6.69 10.94 -0.15
C LEU A 62 -6.68 12.28 0.58
N ASP A 63 -5.66 12.56 1.40
CA ASP A 63 -5.58 13.73 2.28
C ASP A 63 -6.87 13.86 3.10
N GLY A 64 -7.29 12.75 3.72
CA GLY A 64 -8.58 12.65 4.40
C GLY A 64 -8.75 13.70 5.51
N ALA A 65 -7.66 14.08 6.17
CA ALA A 65 -7.66 15.11 7.22
C ALA A 65 -8.10 16.50 6.73
N ARG A 66 -7.95 16.82 5.43
CA ARG A 66 -8.44 18.07 4.84
C ARG A 66 -9.70 17.86 4.01
N THR A 67 -9.78 16.75 3.30
CA THR A 67 -10.81 16.53 2.27
C THR A 67 -12.00 15.71 2.75
N GLY A 68 -11.87 14.96 3.84
CA GLY A 68 -12.87 13.98 4.27
C GLY A 68 -12.93 12.72 3.39
N ARG A 69 -12.11 12.61 2.34
CA ARG A 69 -12.07 11.44 1.45
C ARG A 69 -11.45 10.25 2.17
N TYR A 70 -12.01 9.06 1.95
CA TYR A 70 -11.61 7.82 2.62
C TYR A 70 -11.55 6.61 1.69
N ASP A 71 -12.11 6.71 0.48
CA ASP A 71 -12.09 5.65 -0.52
C ASP A 71 -11.38 6.12 -1.80
N LEU A 72 -10.25 5.50 -2.10
CA LEU A 72 -9.46 5.80 -3.29
C LEU A 72 -10.18 5.39 -4.59
N GLN A 73 -11.10 4.42 -4.52
CA GLN A 73 -11.90 3.96 -5.66
C GLN A 73 -13.10 4.86 -5.96
N SER A 74 -13.41 5.81 -5.07
CA SER A 74 -14.46 6.80 -5.27
C SER A 74 -14.29 7.58 -6.58
N GLY A 75 -15.43 7.87 -7.23
CA GLY A 75 -15.49 8.72 -8.42
C GLY A 75 -15.02 10.16 -8.18
N GLU A 76 -14.98 10.61 -6.91
CA GLU A 76 -14.50 11.93 -6.51
C GLU A 76 -12.97 12.08 -6.58
N VAL A 77 -12.24 10.96 -6.60
CA VAL A 77 -10.78 10.99 -6.75
C VAL A 77 -10.42 11.05 -8.23
N HIS A 78 -9.61 12.04 -8.62
CA HIS A 78 -9.22 12.17 -10.02
C HIS A 78 -8.29 11.00 -10.44
N PRO A 79 -8.37 10.46 -11.67
CA PRO A 79 -7.48 9.39 -12.12
C PRO A 79 -5.98 9.70 -11.97
N GLY A 80 -5.60 10.96 -12.15
CA GLY A 80 -4.22 11.43 -11.94
C GLY A 80 -3.77 11.36 -10.48
N GLU A 81 -4.67 11.64 -9.51
CA GLU A 81 -4.38 11.46 -8.08
C GLU A 81 -4.18 9.98 -7.76
N ARG A 82 -5.08 9.11 -8.23
CA ARG A 82 -4.92 7.65 -8.07
C ARG A 82 -3.59 7.16 -8.65
N ALA A 83 -3.20 7.65 -9.82
CA ALA A 83 -1.93 7.29 -10.44
C ALA A 83 -0.71 7.75 -9.61
N SER A 84 -0.86 8.81 -8.80
CA SER A 84 0.23 9.32 -7.95
C SER A 84 0.54 8.46 -6.73
N VAL A 85 -0.34 7.51 -6.37
CA VAL A 85 -0.08 6.54 -5.28
C VAL A 85 1.23 5.80 -5.50
N GLY A 86 1.55 5.42 -6.74
CA GLY A 86 2.81 4.73 -7.05
C GLY A 86 4.04 5.58 -6.74
N ALA A 87 3.99 6.88 -7.05
CA ALA A 87 5.08 7.80 -6.73
C ALA A 87 5.22 8.05 -5.22
N LYS A 88 4.11 8.02 -4.46
CA LYS A 88 4.17 8.14 -3.00
C LYS A 88 4.65 6.87 -2.33
N LEU A 89 4.23 5.71 -2.83
CA LEU A 89 4.66 4.40 -2.34
C LEU A 89 6.18 4.23 -2.42
N GLU A 90 6.82 4.75 -3.45
CA GLU A 90 8.29 4.78 -3.56
C GLU A 90 8.94 5.37 -2.29
N TYR A 91 8.62 6.61 -1.94
CA TYR A 91 9.16 7.27 -0.74
C TYR A 91 8.79 6.55 0.56
N GLU A 92 7.60 5.97 0.62
CA GLU A 92 7.13 5.19 1.76
C GLU A 92 7.94 3.90 1.96
N VAL A 93 8.25 3.19 0.88
CA VAL A 93 9.12 2.00 0.90
C VAL A 93 10.53 2.41 1.33
N LEU A 94 11.09 3.48 0.76
CA LEU A 94 12.43 3.95 1.14
C LEU A 94 12.49 4.24 2.65
N ARG A 95 11.48 4.92 3.20
CA ARG A 95 11.42 5.19 4.64
C ARG A 95 11.27 3.91 5.46
N SER A 96 10.40 2.99 5.04
CA SER A 96 10.09 1.76 5.78
C SER A 96 11.31 0.84 5.90
N PHE A 97 12.14 0.80 4.85
CA PHE A 97 13.38 0.01 4.83
C PHE A 97 14.63 0.83 5.20
N SER A 98 14.48 2.11 5.55
CA SER A 98 15.61 3.04 5.79
C SER A 98 16.63 3.08 4.64
N LEU A 99 16.14 3.01 3.40
CA LEU A 99 16.93 2.99 2.19
C LEU A 99 17.27 4.41 1.70
N PRO A 100 18.47 4.64 1.15
CA PRO A 100 18.85 5.93 0.60
C PRO A 100 18.14 6.19 -0.74
N LYS A 101 17.80 7.44 -1.05
CA LYS A 101 17.44 7.83 -2.42
C LYS A 101 18.72 7.90 -3.26
N ALA A 102 18.75 7.21 -4.40
CA ALA A 102 19.97 7.15 -5.24
C ALA A 102 19.65 7.22 -6.74
N ALA A 103 19.96 8.35 -7.37
CA ALA A 103 19.82 8.54 -8.81
C ALA A 103 20.82 7.64 -9.59
N PRO A 104 20.46 7.17 -10.80
CA PRO A 104 19.28 7.53 -11.58
C PRO A 104 18.00 6.75 -11.23
N LEU A 105 18.10 5.71 -10.40
CA LEU A 105 16.94 4.91 -9.96
C LEU A 105 16.37 5.43 -8.64
N ASP A 106 15.64 4.58 -7.93
CA ASP A 106 15.06 4.95 -6.65
C ASP A 106 16.04 4.78 -5.51
N THR A 107 16.82 3.70 -5.49
CA THR A 107 17.67 3.37 -4.35
C THR A 107 18.82 2.42 -4.67
N LEU A 108 19.63 2.13 -3.66
CA LEU A 108 20.65 1.09 -3.63
C LEU A 108 20.28 0.08 -2.54
N ILE A 109 20.19 -1.20 -2.90
CA ILE A 109 20.02 -2.31 -1.95
C ILE A 109 21.25 -3.21 -2.08
N ALA A 110 21.98 -3.42 -0.98
CA ALA A 110 23.27 -4.13 -1.01
C ALA A 110 24.26 -3.57 -2.07
N GLY A 111 24.21 -2.26 -2.33
CA GLY A 111 25.03 -1.60 -3.36
C GLY A 111 24.50 -1.74 -4.79
N VAL A 112 23.43 -2.50 -5.00
CA VAL A 112 22.80 -2.71 -6.31
C VAL A 112 21.73 -1.63 -6.57
N PRO A 113 21.74 -0.95 -7.73
CA PRO A 113 20.67 -0.04 -8.13
C PRO A 113 19.32 -0.76 -8.30
N VAL A 114 18.32 -0.31 -7.55
CA VAL A 114 16.96 -0.85 -7.58
C VAL A 114 15.93 0.27 -7.78
N ASP A 115 14.96 0.00 -8.63
CA ASP A 115 13.84 0.88 -8.94
C ASP A 115 12.53 0.30 -8.35
N ILE A 116 11.67 1.14 -7.78
CA ILE A 116 10.43 0.72 -7.12
C ILE A 116 9.26 1.07 -8.03
N LYS A 117 8.48 0.05 -8.39
CA LYS A 117 7.34 0.22 -9.29
C LYS A 117 6.09 -0.39 -8.70
N ALA A 118 4.98 0.32 -8.88
CA ALA A 118 3.69 -0.12 -8.42
C ALA A 118 2.63 0.04 -9.49
N THR A 119 1.60 -0.79 -9.41
CA THR A 119 0.43 -0.69 -10.28
C THR A 119 -0.82 -1.08 -9.51
N VAL A 120 -1.90 -0.32 -9.73
CA VAL A 120 -3.26 -0.72 -9.35
C VAL A 120 -3.96 -1.51 -10.47
N GLY A 121 -3.26 -1.72 -11.59
CA GLY A 121 -3.72 -2.49 -12.74
C GLY A 121 -3.01 -3.84 -12.88
N ALA A 122 -2.77 -4.26 -14.12
CA ALA A 122 -2.21 -5.58 -14.44
C ALA A 122 -0.74 -5.54 -14.91
N ASN A 123 -0.14 -4.35 -15.08
CA ASN A 123 1.22 -4.22 -15.60
C ASN A 123 1.91 -2.95 -15.07
N TRP A 124 3.24 -2.93 -15.09
CA TRP A 124 4.08 -1.83 -14.63
C TRP A 124 4.62 -1.04 -15.82
N ALA A 125 4.65 0.29 -15.69
CA ALA A 125 5.30 1.15 -16.66
C ALA A 125 6.76 1.38 -16.23
N ILE A 126 7.68 0.65 -16.85
CA ILE A 126 9.12 0.70 -16.59
C ILE A 126 9.75 1.85 -17.40
N PRO A 127 10.31 2.87 -16.74
CA PRO A 127 10.93 3.99 -17.41
C PRO A 127 12.30 3.62 -17.98
N SER A 128 12.79 4.41 -18.94
CA SER A 128 13.99 4.11 -19.72
C SER A 128 15.25 3.92 -18.88
N GLU A 129 15.38 4.70 -17.82
CA GLU A 129 16.47 4.65 -16.86
C GLU A 129 16.48 3.34 -16.07
N ALA A 130 15.33 2.69 -15.90
CA ALA A 130 15.22 1.40 -15.21
C ALA A 130 15.41 0.19 -16.14
N HIS A 131 15.52 0.38 -17.46
CA HIS A 131 15.69 -0.75 -18.39
C HIS A 131 16.99 -1.49 -18.07
N CYS A 132 16.89 -2.82 -17.93
CA CYS A 132 17.98 -3.73 -17.58
C CYS A 132 18.50 -3.62 -16.14
N HIS A 133 17.84 -2.82 -15.29
CA HIS A 133 18.09 -2.79 -13.86
C HIS A 133 17.06 -3.63 -13.11
N LEU A 134 17.34 -3.88 -11.83
CA LEU A 134 16.40 -4.54 -10.93
C LEU A 134 15.26 -3.60 -10.57
N CYS A 135 14.04 -4.13 -10.63
CA CYS A 135 12.85 -3.44 -10.12
C CYS A 135 12.17 -4.30 -9.07
N ILE A 136 11.72 -3.67 -7.98
CA ILE A 136 10.67 -4.25 -7.13
C ILE A 136 9.33 -3.83 -7.70
N CYS A 137 8.63 -4.79 -8.29
CA CYS A 137 7.35 -4.61 -8.96
C CYS A 137 6.21 -5.04 -8.01
N THR A 138 5.41 -4.08 -7.55
CA THR A 138 4.31 -4.29 -6.61
C THR A 138 2.97 -4.19 -7.33
N GLN A 139 2.11 -5.19 -7.15
CA GLN A 139 0.73 -5.18 -7.63
C GLN A 139 -0.23 -4.94 -6.47
N ILE A 140 -1.12 -3.96 -6.62
CA ILE A 140 -2.12 -3.59 -5.63
C ILE A 140 -3.51 -3.83 -6.25
N GLN A 141 -4.34 -4.63 -5.59
CA GLN A 141 -5.73 -4.85 -5.98
C GLN A 141 -6.64 -4.19 -4.95
N LEU A 142 -6.95 -2.91 -5.16
CA LEU A 142 -7.81 -2.12 -4.25
C LEU A 142 -9.17 -2.81 -4.03
N GLY A 143 -9.87 -3.20 -5.11
CA GLY A 143 -11.18 -3.86 -4.99
C GLY A 143 -11.15 -5.28 -4.39
N ARG A 144 -9.97 -5.84 -4.11
CA ARG A 144 -9.81 -7.11 -3.39
C ARG A 144 -9.02 -6.95 -2.10
N ASN A 145 -8.68 -5.72 -1.72
CA ASN A 145 -7.95 -5.37 -0.51
C ASN A 145 -6.72 -6.26 -0.28
N ARG A 146 -5.84 -6.33 -1.30
CA ARG A 146 -4.64 -7.16 -1.22
C ARG A 146 -3.53 -6.67 -2.15
N HIS A 147 -2.30 -7.05 -1.83
CA HIS A 147 -1.11 -6.69 -2.61
C HIS A 147 -0.08 -7.83 -2.62
N ARG A 148 0.87 -7.76 -3.54
CA ARG A 148 2.02 -8.69 -3.65
C ARG A 148 3.15 -8.03 -4.43
N SER A 149 4.37 -8.52 -4.27
CA SER A 149 5.54 -7.95 -4.95
C SER A 149 6.49 -9.01 -5.48
N TRP A 150 7.23 -8.65 -6.52
CA TRP A 150 8.31 -9.46 -7.08
C TRP A 150 9.55 -8.59 -7.26
N LEU A 151 10.70 -9.24 -7.22
CA LEU A 151 11.95 -8.71 -7.73
C LEU A 151 12.16 -9.25 -9.14
N VAL A 152 12.52 -8.37 -10.08
CA VAL A 152 12.75 -8.75 -11.47
C VAL A 152 13.80 -7.84 -12.10
N ARG A 153 14.71 -8.42 -12.88
CA ARG A 153 15.54 -7.63 -13.81
C ARG A 153 14.72 -7.27 -15.04
N THR A 154 14.49 -5.98 -15.26
CA THR A 154 13.64 -5.50 -16.34
C THR A 154 14.41 -5.36 -17.65
N HIS A 155 15.04 -6.45 -18.09
CA HIS A 155 15.80 -6.47 -19.35
C HIS A 155 14.98 -5.86 -20.50
N LYS A 156 15.62 -5.01 -21.29
CA LYS A 156 14.98 -4.30 -22.41
C LYS A 156 14.27 -5.26 -23.38
N SER A 157 14.81 -6.47 -23.53
CA SER A 157 14.27 -7.57 -24.35
C SER A 157 13.00 -8.20 -23.79
N TRP A 158 12.76 -8.07 -22.49
CA TRP A 158 11.59 -8.57 -21.78
C TRP A 158 10.49 -7.52 -21.61
N LEU A 159 10.73 -6.31 -22.10
CA LEU A 159 9.76 -5.24 -22.10
C LEU A 159 8.99 -5.21 -23.43
N TYR A 160 7.71 -4.87 -23.42
CA TYR A 160 6.89 -4.70 -24.62
C TYR A 160 6.58 -3.22 -24.90
N ARG A 161 5.86 -2.95 -26.00
CA ARG A 161 5.57 -1.60 -26.55
C ARG A 161 6.69 -0.91 -27.33
N GLY A 162 7.70 -1.62 -27.83
CA GLY A 162 8.69 -1.03 -28.75
C GLY A 162 9.31 0.27 -28.21
N LYS A 163 8.97 1.43 -28.81
CA LYS A 163 9.41 2.77 -28.38
C LYS A 163 8.84 3.26 -27.03
N GLY A 164 7.89 2.53 -26.44
CA GLY A 164 7.22 2.90 -25.18
C GLY A 164 5.92 3.65 -25.36
N ASN A 165 5.38 4.18 -24.26
CA ASN A 165 4.27 5.15 -24.27
C ASN A 165 4.78 6.56 -24.65
N ARG A 166 3.94 7.60 -24.51
CA ARG A 166 4.36 9.00 -24.80
C ARG A 166 5.58 9.45 -24.00
N ASP A 167 5.81 8.84 -22.82
CA ASP A 167 6.94 9.12 -21.92
C ASP A 167 8.09 8.12 -22.10
N GLY A 168 8.09 7.31 -23.16
CA GLY A 168 9.11 6.28 -23.41
C GLY A 168 9.05 5.07 -22.47
N LYS A 169 8.09 5.01 -21.55
CA LYS A 169 7.94 3.91 -20.59
C LYS A 169 7.40 2.66 -21.29
N ARG A 170 7.96 1.51 -20.95
CA ARG A 170 7.61 0.21 -21.54
C ARG A 170 6.95 -0.68 -20.50
N GLY A 171 6.12 -1.61 -20.95
CA GLY A 171 5.49 -2.57 -20.04
C GLY A 171 6.36 -3.81 -19.86
N LEU A 172 6.25 -4.50 -18.74
CA LEU A 172 6.90 -5.80 -18.52
C LEU A 172 6.08 -6.91 -19.19
N ALA A 173 6.69 -7.71 -20.07
CA ALA A 173 5.97 -8.79 -20.73
C ALA A 173 5.52 -9.84 -19.71
N VAL A 174 4.23 -10.22 -19.75
CA VAL A 174 3.64 -11.17 -18.79
C VAL A 174 4.41 -12.49 -18.76
N GLN A 175 4.73 -13.03 -19.93
CA GLN A 175 5.51 -14.27 -20.05
C GLN A 175 6.91 -14.17 -19.43
N ALA A 176 7.55 -13.00 -19.49
CA ALA A 176 8.87 -12.79 -18.90
C ALA A 176 8.78 -12.65 -17.38
N TRP A 177 7.78 -11.92 -16.91
CA TRP A 177 7.47 -11.81 -15.49
C TRP A 177 7.14 -13.19 -14.88
N ASP A 178 6.28 -13.99 -15.52
CA ASP A 178 5.90 -15.32 -15.05
C ASP A 178 7.10 -16.28 -14.95
N LYS A 179 8.07 -16.17 -15.87
CA LYS A 179 9.24 -17.06 -15.92
C LYS A 179 10.44 -16.60 -15.08
N TRP A 180 10.69 -15.29 -15.02
CA TRP A 180 11.99 -14.74 -14.58
C TRP A 180 11.86 -13.64 -13.52
N SER A 181 10.74 -13.60 -12.81
CA SER A 181 10.64 -12.83 -11.57
C SER A 181 10.68 -13.73 -10.35
N VAL A 182 11.17 -13.20 -9.23
CA VAL A 182 11.17 -13.89 -7.94
C VAL A 182 10.13 -13.24 -7.05
N PRO A 183 9.10 -13.96 -6.58
CA PRO A 183 8.13 -13.41 -5.64
C PRO A 183 8.85 -13.05 -4.33
N LEU A 184 8.65 -11.82 -3.86
CA LEU A 184 9.09 -11.40 -2.54
C LEU A 184 8.10 -11.86 -1.46
N TYR A 185 6.82 -11.82 -1.80
CA TYR A 185 5.71 -12.33 -1.01
C TYR A 185 4.47 -12.46 -1.92
N ASP A 186 3.54 -13.36 -1.57
CA ASP A 186 2.29 -13.53 -2.31
C ASP A 186 1.16 -12.65 -1.72
N TRP A 187 -0.07 -12.79 -2.24
CA TRP A 187 -1.22 -12.00 -1.85
C TRP A 187 -1.36 -11.82 -0.34
N THR A 188 -1.02 -10.63 0.11
CA THR A 188 -1.10 -10.17 1.49
C THR A 188 -2.29 -9.22 1.60
N PRO A 189 -3.14 -9.34 2.64
CA PRO A 189 -4.24 -8.43 2.88
C PRO A 189 -3.77 -6.98 3.03
N LEU A 190 -4.49 -6.05 2.39
CA LEU A 190 -4.36 -4.63 2.59
C LEU A 190 -5.51 -4.16 3.50
N PRO A 191 -5.25 -3.52 4.64
CA PRO A 191 -6.30 -3.04 5.52
C PRO A 191 -7.29 -2.13 4.79
N VAL A 192 -8.59 -2.40 5.00
CA VAL A 192 -9.68 -1.58 4.47
C VAL A 192 -9.86 -0.36 5.35
N ASN A 193 -10.10 0.80 4.76
CA ASN A 193 -10.53 1.94 5.55
C ASN A 193 -11.91 1.64 6.15
N PRO A 194 -12.07 1.52 7.47
CA PRO A 194 -13.31 1.08 8.09
C PRO A 194 -14.51 2.00 7.81
N LEU A 195 -14.30 3.24 7.35
CA LEU A 195 -15.39 4.10 6.88
C LEU A 195 -16.12 3.52 5.66
N THR A 196 -15.50 2.65 4.86
CA THR A 196 -16.17 2.00 3.72
C THR A 196 -17.16 0.92 4.16
N LEU A 197 -17.19 0.54 5.44
CA LEU A 197 -18.13 -0.42 6.00
C LEU A 197 -19.43 0.24 6.45
N LEU A 198 -19.47 1.57 6.51
CA LEU A 198 -20.66 2.33 6.88
C LEU A 198 -21.70 2.32 5.75
N THR A 199 -22.99 2.30 6.11
CA THR A 199 -24.06 2.56 5.13
C THR A 199 -24.02 4.01 4.64
N PRO A 200 -24.62 4.34 3.48
CA PRO A 200 -24.69 5.72 3.01
C PRO A 200 -25.28 6.69 4.04
N GLU A 201 -26.30 6.26 4.80
CA GLU A 201 -26.92 7.05 5.86
C GLU A 201 -25.96 7.28 7.02
N GLN A 202 -25.25 6.24 7.46
CA GLN A 202 -24.27 6.34 8.55
C GLN A 202 -23.11 7.25 8.14
N THR A 203 -22.57 7.07 6.93
CA THR A 203 -21.53 7.93 6.34
C THR A 203 -21.96 9.38 6.30
N SER A 204 -23.19 9.67 5.86
CA SER A 204 -23.71 11.03 5.80
C SER A 204 -23.71 11.72 7.17
N ARG A 205 -23.93 10.97 8.25
CA ARG A 205 -23.92 11.48 9.63
C ARG A 205 -22.52 11.61 10.21
N VAL A 206 -21.65 10.63 9.94
CA VAL A 206 -20.26 10.60 10.43
C VAL A 206 -19.42 11.70 9.77
N LEU A 207 -19.63 11.96 8.48
CA LEU A 207 -18.86 12.95 7.72
C LEU A 207 -19.58 14.31 7.55
N ALA A 208 -20.79 14.48 8.09
CA ALA A 208 -21.54 15.75 8.04
C ALA A 208 -20.73 16.93 8.60
N GLU A 209 -21.01 18.15 8.13
CA GLU A 209 -20.39 19.35 8.70
C GLU A 209 -20.81 19.58 10.17
N LYS A 210 -22.07 19.26 10.50
CA LYS A 210 -22.65 19.34 11.85
C LYS A 210 -23.30 17.99 12.19
N PRO A 211 -23.32 17.53 13.45
CA PRO A 211 -22.85 18.19 14.68
C PRO A 211 -21.32 18.23 14.82
N GLY A 212 -20.81 18.74 15.95
CA GLY A 212 -19.37 18.89 16.20
C GLY A 212 -18.59 17.56 16.20
N GLN A 213 -17.24 17.66 16.17
CA GLN A 213 -16.33 16.52 16.03
C GLN A 213 -16.61 15.36 17.00
N GLU A 214 -16.82 15.65 18.29
CA GLU A 214 -17.03 14.62 19.30
C GLU A 214 -18.29 13.80 19.03
N GLU A 215 -19.36 14.42 18.54
CA GLU A 215 -20.59 13.69 18.23
C GLU A 215 -20.40 12.80 17.01
N ARG A 216 -19.77 13.32 15.95
CA ARG A 216 -19.43 12.54 14.74
C ARG A 216 -18.50 11.36 15.06
N LEU A 217 -17.47 11.57 15.87
CA LEU A 217 -16.55 10.53 16.34
C LEU A 217 -17.28 9.49 17.21
N THR A 218 -18.22 9.93 18.07
CA THR A 218 -19.05 9.03 18.85
C THR A 218 -19.90 8.15 17.93
N LEU A 219 -20.55 8.73 16.91
CA LEU A 219 -21.32 7.98 15.92
C LEU A 219 -20.45 6.98 15.15
N MET A 220 -19.27 7.39 14.70
CA MET A 220 -18.32 6.51 14.01
C MET A 220 -17.98 5.28 14.87
N PHE A 221 -17.54 5.49 16.12
CA PHE A 221 -17.19 4.39 17.02
C PHE A 221 -18.38 3.50 17.38
N ARG A 222 -19.61 4.04 17.42
CA ARG A 222 -20.83 3.25 17.62
C ARG A 222 -21.14 2.37 16.42
N TYR A 223 -21.11 2.93 15.20
CA TYR A 223 -21.41 2.18 13.98
C TYR A 223 -20.32 1.16 13.63
N LEU A 224 -19.07 1.46 13.97
CA LEU A 224 -17.91 0.61 13.70
C LEU A 224 -17.39 -0.06 14.98
N ALA A 225 -18.28 -0.37 15.93
CA ALA A 225 -17.91 -1.16 17.10
C ALA A 225 -17.29 -2.50 16.65
N GLY A 226 -16.28 -2.97 17.38
CA GLY A 226 -15.51 -4.18 17.04
C GLY A 226 -14.50 -4.03 15.90
N HIS A 227 -14.46 -2.89 15.19
CA HIS A 227 -13.53 -2.67 14.09
C HIS A 227 -12.34 -1.82 14.52
N ILE A 228 -11.15 -2.16 14.03
CA ILE A 228 -9.95 -1.34 14.21
C ILE A 228 -10.10 -0.05 13.40
N ILE A 229 -9.93 1.07 14.07
CA ILE A 229 -9.97 2.43 13.54
C ILE A 229 -8.55 3.02 13.55
N PRO A 230 -7.88 3.10 12.38
CA PRO A 230 -6.59 3.75 12.27
C PRO A 230 -6.65 5.24 12.64
N ARG A 231 -5.51 5.79 13.06
CA ARG A 231 -5.37 7.23 13.35
C ARG A 231 -5.80 8.13 12.20
N SER A 232 -5.51 7.75 10.96
CA SER A 232 -5.87 8.53 9.77
C SER A 232 -7.39 8.67 9.63
N VAL A 233 -8.15 7.62 9.93
CA VAL A 233 -9.62 7.64 9.92
C VAL A 233 -10.20 8.65 10.90
N ILE A 234 -9.67 8.73 12.12
CA ILE A 234 -10.08 9.75 13.10
C ILE A 234 -9.86 11.16 12.54
N SER A 235 -8.74 11.35 11.82
CA SER A 235 -8.40 12.62 11.19
C SER A 235 -9.35 12.93 10.04
N THR A 236 -9.76 11.92 9.26
CA THR A 236 -10.76 12.04 8.20
C THR A 236 -12.14 12.41 8.72
N VAL A 237 -12.62 11.77 9.79
CA VAL A 237 -13.89 12.19 10.44
C VAL A 237 -13.76 13.59 11.04
N GLY A 238 -12.56 13.98 11.45
CA GLY A 238 -12.21 15.32 11.90
C GLY A 238 -11.96 16.36 10.80
N ALA A 239 -12.19 16.03 9.52
CA ALA A 239 -11.69 16.82 8.40
C ALA A 239 -11.98 18.33 8.53
N GLY A 240 -10.96 19.13 8.22
CA GLY A 240 -11.04 20.60 8.26
C GLY A 240 -11.09 21.22 9.66
N ARG A 241 -10.89 20.43 10.72
CA ARG A 241 -10.96 20.91 12.11
C ARG A 241 -9.71 20.54 12.91
N HIS A 242 -9.47 21.28 13.99
CA HIS A 242 -8.31 21.10 14.85
C HIS A 242 -8.49 19.95 15.87
N ASP A 243 -7.37 19.30 16.20
CA ASP A 243 -7.19 18.30 17.27
C ASP A 243 -8.18 17.11 17.29
N PRO A 244 -8.46 16.44 16.16
CA PRO A 244 -9.44 15.34 16.13
C PRO A 244 -9.12 14.19 17.09
N LEU A 245 -7.84 13.89 17.32
CA LEU A 245 -7.42 12.84 18.25
C LEU A 245 -7.65 13.21 19.72
N ARG A 246 -7.50 14.50 20.08
CA ARG A 246 -7.87 14.97 21.42
C ARG A 246 -9.37 14.81 21.61
N ARG A 247 -10.16 15.14 20.58
CA ARG A 247 -11.62 14.98 20.60
C ARG A 247 -12.05 13.51 20.69
N ALA A 248 -11.35 12.61 19.99
CA ALA A 248 -11.57 11.17 20.11
C ALA A 248 -11.32 10.64 21.54
N ARG A 249 -10.33 11.17 22.28
CA ARG A 249 -10.17 10.84 23.71
C ARG A 249 -11.36 11.31 24.54
N GLY A 250 -11.93 12.46 24.20
CA GLY A 250 -13.05 13.08 24.92
C GLY A 250 -14.37 12.30 24.81
N VAL A 251 -14.54 11.42 23.83
CA VAL A 251 -15.80 10.68 23.64
C VAL A 251 -15.94 9.44 24.51
N ARG A 252 -14.91 9.04 25.27
CA ARG A 252 -14.90 7.83 26.12
C ARG A 252 -16.13 7.75 27.03
N ASN A 253 -16.46 8.84 27.73
CA ASN A 253 -17.61 8.89 28.64
C ASN A 253 -18.95 8.80 27.92
N ARG A 254 -19.03 9.21 26.64
CA ARG A 254 -20.24 9.07 25.84
C ARG A 254 -20.44 7.62 25.43
N LEU A 255 -19.38 6.99 24.91
CA LEU A 255 -19.37 5.59 24.50
C LEU A 255 -19.67 4.65 25.67
N ALA A 256 -19.12 4.94 26.86
CA ALA A 256 -19.37 4.13 28.06
C ALA A 256 -20.87 4.09 28.44
N LYS A 257 -21.62 5.18 28.22
CA LYS A 257 -23.08 5.21 28.44
C LYS A 257 -23.86 4.29 27.50
N ASP A 258 -23.25 3.93 26.37
CA ASP A 258 -23.80 2.99 25.39
C ASP A 258 -23.23 1.58 25.53
N GLY A 259 -22.52 1.29 26.64
CA GLY A 259 -21.89 -0.01 26.87
C GLY A 259 -20.63 -0.24 26.04
N LEU A 260 -20.00 0.81 25.49
CA LEU A 260 -18.78 0.71 24.70
C LEU A 260 -17.55 1.18 25.47
N THR A 261 -16.51 0.34 25.48
CA THR A 261 -15.18 0.66 25.98
C THR A 261 -14.26 1.00 24.81
N LEU A 262 -13.77 2.25 24.78
CA LEU A 262 -12.81 2.70 23.76
C LEU A 262 -11.38 2.36 24.19
N LEU A 263 -10.65 1.64 23.36
CA LEU A 263 -9.22 1.33 23.52
C LEU A 263 -8.39 2.12 22.50
N CYS A 264 -7.18 2.48 22.88
CA CYS A 264 -6.19 3.19 22.09
C CYS A 264 -4.85 2.49 22.26
N GLY A 265 -4.31 1.97 21.16
CA GLY A 265 -3.11 1.14 21.17
C GLY A 265 -1.82 1.88 21.57
N LYS A 266 -1.89 3.20 21.79
CA LYS A 266 -0.77 3.96 22.36
C LYS A 266 -0.39 3.46 23.76
N PHE A 267 -1.38 2.97 24.52
CA PHE A 267 -1.19 2.48 25.88
C PHE A 267 -1.03 0.95 25.88
N PRO A 268 0.09 0.40 26.38
CA PRO A 268 0.32 -1.05 26.41
C PRO A 268 -0.83 -1.82 27.09
N GLU A 269 -1.36 -1.30 28.19
CA GLU A 269 -2.43 -1.95 28.95
C GLU A 269 -3.71 -2.09 28.12
N GLN A 270 -3.99 -1.13 27.24
CA GLN A 270 -5.15 -1.18 26.34
C GLN A 270 -4.91 -2.12 25.16
N ARG A 271 -3.66 -2.32 24.74
CA ARG A 271 -3.31 -3.38 23.79
C ARG A 271 -3.47 -4.76 24.42
N ASP A 272 -3.10 -4.92 25.68
CA ASP A 272 -3.29 -6.17 26.42
C ASP A 272 -4.78 -6.50 26.60
N THR A 273 -5.61 -5.49 26.90
CA THR A 273 -7.07 -5.64 26.91
C THR A 273 -7.61 -6.07 25.54
N ALA A 274 -7.15 -5.46 24.45
CA ALA A 274 -7.57 -5.88 23.10
C ALA A 274 -7.10 -7.31 22.77
N ALA A 275 -5.87 -7.67 23.17
CA ALA A 275 -5.31 -9.00 22.96
C ALA A 275 -6.08 -10.09 23.72
N ALA A 276 -6.64 -9.78 24.90
CA ALA A 276 -7.54 -10.68 25.62
C ALA A 276 -8.84 -11.00 24.85
N HIS A 277 -9.19 -10.18 23.85
CA HIS A 277 -10.28 -10.44 22.90
C HIS A 277 -9.77 -10.96 21.54
N ALA A 278 -8.53 -11.46 21.46
CA ALA A 278 -7.87 -11.90 20.23
C ALA A 278 -7.72 -10.81 19.15
N ILE A 279 -7.66 -9.53 19.56
CA ILE A 279 -7.51 -8.39 18.65
C ILE A 279 -6.08 -7.85 18.76
N THR A 280 -5.37 -7.83 17.62
CA THR A 280 -4.05 -7.20 17.53
C THR A 280 -4.23 -5.71 17.23
N LEU A 281 -4.06 -4.87 18.25
CA LEU A 281 -4.22 -3.42 18.12
C LEU A 281 -2.85 -2.74 17.94
N GLY A 282 -2.66 -2.07 16.79
CA GLY A 282 -1.43 -1.31 16.50
C GLY A 282 -1.26 -0.09 17.41
N PRO A 283 -0.04 0.47 17.50
CA PRO A 283 0.29 1.52 18.48
C PRO A 283 -0.45 2.84 18.28
N GLU A 284 -0.97 3.10 17.08
CA GLU A 284 -1.74 4.31 16.76
C GLU A 284 -3.23 3.99 16.49
N ASP A 285 -3.63 2.72 16.61
CA ASP A 285 -4.98 2.25 16.32
C ASP A 285 -5.91 2.40 17.51
N TRP A 286 -7.20 2.42 17.21
CA TRP A 286 -8.29 2.56 18.16
C TRP A 286 -9.34 1.50 17.90
N ILE A 287 -10.08 1.12 18.93
CA ILE A 287 -11.22 0.21 18.78
C ILE A 287 -12.22 0.47 19.88
N ALA A 288 -13.52 0.44 19.55
CA ALA A 288 -14.59 0.47 20.54
C ALA A 288 -15.17 -0.94 20.70
N LEU A 289 -15.08 -1.50 21.90
CA LEU A 289 -15.55 -2.85 22.22
C LEU A 289 -16.82 -2.79 23.08
N ARG A 290 -17.74 -3.71 22.85
CA ARG A 290 -18.90 -3.93 23.73
C ARG A 290 -18.42 -4.51 25.05
N THR A 291 -18.93 -3.97 26.16
CA THR A 291 -18.46 -4.28 27.52
C THR A 291 -19.07 -5.60 28.04
N ASP A 292 -20.07 -6.10 27.34
CA ASP A 292 -20.97 -7.21 27.68
C ASP A 292 -20.61 -8.56 26.99
N GLY A 293 -19.42 -8.67 26.39
CA GLY A 293 -18.83 -9.97 26.02
C GLY A 293 -19.48 -10.72 24.84
N GLU A 294 -20.55 -10.22 24.23
CA GLU A 294 -21.09 -10.78 22.99
C GLU A 294 -20.27 -10.29 21.79
N HIS A 295 -19.22 -11.04 21.46
CA HIS A 295 -18.63 -11.00 20.13
C HIS A 295 -19.53 -11.82 19.20
N GLU A 296 -20.47 -11.18 18.51
CA GLU A 296 -20.94 -11.73 17.24
C GLU A 296 -19.75 -11.76 16.29
N SER A 297 -19.17 -12.95 16.12
CA SER A 297 -18.16 -13.23 15.12
C SER A 297 -18.74 -12.93 13.74
N ALA A 298 -18.38 -11.76 13.19
CA ALA A 298 -18.61 -11.45 11.79
C ALA A 298 -17.63 -12.30 10.94
N GLY A 299 -18.19 -13.24 10.19
CA GLY A 299 -17.48 -13.98 9.13
C GLY A 299 -17.32 -13.17 7.86
#